data_AF-U7Q6V8-F1
#
_entry.id   AF-U7Q6V8-F1
#
_cell.length_a   1.000
_cell.length_b   1.000
_cell.length_c   1.000
_cell.angle_alpha   90.00
_cell.angle_beta   90.00
_cell.angle_gamma   90.00
#
_symmetry.space_group_name_H-M   'P 1'
#
loop_
_entity.id
_entity.type
_entity.pdbx_description
1 polymer ?
#
loop_
_entity_poly.entity_id
_entity_poly.type
_entity_poly.pdbx_seq_one_letter_code
_entity_poly.pdbx_strand_id
1 'polypeptide(L)'
;MPKLMFSEHHQSHAASAYFPSPFERAAVLCLDGVGEWATTTVWLGEGNTLTPQWEIDFPHSLGLLYSAFTYYTGFKVNSGEYKLMGLAPYGQPKYVDTILTHLIDLKDDGTFRLNMDYFNYTVGLTMTNKKFDQLFAGPPRQPETKLTQREMDIAASIQVVTEEVVLRLSRTVQKELNVDYLCMAGG
;
A
#
# COMPACT_ATOMS: atom_id res chain seq x y z
N MET A 1 -5.93 -38.97 7.93
CA MET A 1 -5.58 -37.71 7.24
C MET A 1 -5.30 -36.66 8.31
N PRO A 2 -4.29 -35.79 8.15
CA PRO A 2 -4.06 -34.69 9.10
C PRO A 2 -5.25 -33.72 9.10
N LYS A 3 -5.43 -33.00 10.21
CA LYS A 3 -6.49 -31.99 10.36
C LYS A 3 -6.19 -30.80 9.45
N LEU A 4 -7.15 -30.41 8.62
CA LEU A 4 -7.11 -29.16 7.84
C LEU A 4 -7.62 -28.00 8.71
N MET A 5 -6.91 -26.89 8.68
CA MET A 5 -7.28 -25.64 9.38
C MET A 5 -7.21 -24.50 8.36
N PHE A 6 -8.11 -23.53 8.51
CA PHE A 6 -8.15 -22.30 7.72
C PHE A 6 -7.88 -21.12 8.66
N SER A 7 -7.17 -20.12 8.16
CA SER A 7 -6.87 -18.86 8.84
C SER A 7 -7.10 -17.71 7.88
N GLU A 8 -7.42 -16.53 8.41
CA GLU A 8 -7.54 -15.31 7.61
C GLU A 8 -6.17 -14.93 7.03
N HIS A 9 -6.16 -14.36 5.82
CA HIS A 9 -4.97 -13.98 5.07
C HIS A 9 -4.12 -12.97 5.84
N HIS A 10 -4.71 -11.88 6.32
CA HIS A 10 -4.00 -10.88 7.10
C HIS A 10 -3.58 -11.37 8.49
N GLN A 11 -4.35 -12.28 9.11
CA GLN A 11 -3.90 -12.93 10.34
C GLN A 11 -2.63 -13.76 10.10
N SER A 12 -2.54 -14.42 8.93
CA SER A 12 -1.37 -15.20 8.53
C SER A 12 -0.16 -14.29 8.30
N HIS A 13 -0.34 -13.13 7.65
CA HIS A 13 0.70 -12.10 7.54
C HIS A 13 1.16 -11.60 8.91
N ALA A 14 0.23 -11.23 9.79
CA ALA A 14 0.57 -10.74 11.12
C ALA A 14 1.36 -11.78 11.93
N ALA A 15 0.93 -13.04 11.88
CA ALA A 15 1.63 -14.16 12.50
C ALA A 15 3.04 -14.36 11.94
N SER A 16 3.22 -14.24 10.62
CA SER A 16 4.52 -14.38 9.97
C SER A 16 5.52 -13.27 10.34
N ALA A 17 5.02 -12.11 10.78
CA ALA A 17 5.85 -10.99 11.21
C ALA A 17 6.19 -11.07 12.70
N TYR A 18 5.17 -11.33 13.54
CA TYR A 18 5.28 -11.21 14.99
C TYR A 18 5.94 -12.42 15.65
N PHE A 19 5.50 -13.65 15.36
CA PHE A 19 6.01 -14.84 16.06
C PHE A 19 7.50 -15.15 15.83
N PRO A 20 8.12 -14.83 14.68
CA PRO A 20 9.58 -14.95 14.53
C PRO A 20 10.34 -13.70 15.03
N SER A 21 9.65 -12.63 15.40
CA SER A 21 10.28 -11.42 15.94
C SER A 21 10.84 -11.68 17.35
N PRO A 22 11.84 -10.90 17.80
CA PRO A 22 12.38 -11.04 19.16
C PRO A 22 11.52 -10.34 20.24
N PHE A 23 10.33 -9.83 19.90
CA PHE A 23 9.55 -8.96 20.78
C PHE A 23 8.45 -9.74 21.52
N GLU A 24 8.32 -9.50 22.83
CA GLU A 24 7.22 -10.06 23.64
C GLU A 24 5.90 -9.30 23.48
N ARG A 25 5.98 -8.03 23.05
CA ARG A 25 4.84 -7.14 22.83
C ARG A 25 5.16 -6.17 21.70
N ALA A 26 4.39 -6.20 20.63
CA ALA A 26 4.59 -5.35 19.46
C ALA A 26 3.28 -5.06 18.74
N ALA A 27 3.21 -3.89 18.09
CA ALA A 27 2.23 -3.67 17.05
C ALA A 27 2.61 -4.47 15.81
N VAL A 28 1.61 -4.90 15.04
CA VAL A 28 1.80 -5.50 13.72
C VAL A 28 0.96 -4.73 12.71
N LEU A 29 1.63 -4.09 11.75
CA LEU A 29 0.99 -3.38 10.65
C LEU A 29 1.11 -4.22 9.38
N CYS A 30 -0.01 -4.71 8.86
CA CYS A 30 -0.05 -5.41 7.59
C CYS A 30 -0.64 -4.51 6.49
N LEU A 31 0.09 -4.35 5.39
CA LEU A 31 -0.29 -3.53 4.24
C LEU A 31 -0.21 -4.42 2.99
N ASP A 32 -1.32 -4.63 2.30
CA ASP A 32 -1.37 -5.53 1.13
C ASP A 32 -2.30 -4.97 0.04
N GLY A 33 -2.24 -5.56 -1.15
CA GLY A 33 -3.17 -5.29 -2.24
C GLY A 33 -4.61 -5.59 -1.81
N VAL A 34 -4.94 -6.87 -1.59
CA VAL A 34 -6.23 -7.34 -1.07
C VAL A 34 -6.01 -8.69 -0.38
N GLY A 35 -6.49 -8.83 0.87
CA GLY A 35 -6.70 -10.14 1.49
C GLY A 35 -8.03 -10.75 1.07
N GLU A 36 -8.89 -11.08 2.03
CA GLU A 36 -10.29 -11.42 1.78
C GLU A 36 -11.12 -10.16 1.45
N TRP A 37 -11.01 -9.15 2.31
CA TRP A 37 -11.64 -7.84 2.20
C TRP A 37 -10.73 -6.74 2.71
N ALA A 38 -10.00 -7.01 3.79
CA ALA A 38 -9.04 -6.08 4.34
C ALA A 38 -7.85 -5.84 3.39
N THR A 39 -7.33 -4.63 3.42
CA THR A 39 -6.18 -4.17 2.63
C THR A 39 -5.11 -3.54 3.52
N THR A 40 -5.50 -3.12 4.72
CA THR A 40 -4.60 -2.76 5.82
C THR A 40 -5.18 -3.30 7.10
N THR A 41 -4.36 -3.92 7.97
CA THR A 41 -4.80 -4.34 9.30
C THR A 41 -3.77 -4.01 10.35
N VAL A 42 -4.25 -3.75 11.56
CA VAL A 42 -3.41 -3.56 12.74
C VAL A 42 -3.77 -4.58 13.80
N TRP A 43 -2.73 -5.17 14.37
CA TRP A 43 -2.82 -6.18 15.42
C TRP A 43 -1.92 -5.80 16.59
N LEU A 44 -2.33 -6.20 17.79
CA LEU A 44 -1.48 -6.21 18.96
C LEU A 44 -0.98 -7.65 19.17
N GLY A 45 0.32 -7.86 19.04
CA GLY A 45 0.99 -9.10 19.41
C GLY A 45 1.45 -9.02 20.86
N GLU A 46 1.02 -9.98 21.68
CA GLU A 46 1.42 -10.10 23.09
C GLU A 46 1.62 -11.57 23.47
N GLY A 47 2.84 -11.94 23.85
CA GLY A 47 3.22 -13.32 24.10
C GLY A 47 2.92 -14.22 22.89
N ASN A 48 1.98 -15.14 23.05
CA ASN A 48 1.55 -16.08 22.01
C ASN A 48 0.22 -15.70 21.32
N THR A 49 -0.27 -14.48 21.51
CA THR A 49 -1.57 -14.03 21.03
C THR A 49 -1.43 -12.87 20.05
N LEU A 50 -2.29 -12.84 19.03
CA LEU A 50 -2.49 -11.71 18.13
C LEU A 50 -3.94 -11.24 18.24
N THR A 51 -4.14 -9.99 18.63
CA THR A 51 -5.46 -9.37 18.82
C THR A 51 -5.71 -8.32 17.74
N PRO A 52 -6.71 -8.47 16.86
CA PRO A 52 -7.01 -7.47 15.83
C PRO A 52 -7.50 -6.17 16.50
N GLN A 53 -7.07 -5.03 15.96
CA GLN A 53 -7.42 -3.70 16.48
C GLN A 53 -8.38 -3.00 15.53
N TRP A 54 -7.98 -2.85 14.27
CA TRP A 54 -8.78 -2.24 13.22
C TRP A 54 -8.23 -2.60 11.84
N GLU A 55 -9.01 -2.32 10.80
CA GLU A 55 -8.67 -2.57 9.41
C GLU A 55 -9.19 -1.49 8.46
N ILE A 56 -8.61 -1.43 7.26
CA ILE A 56 -9.10 -0.67 6.12
C ILE A 56 -9.50 -1.66 5.03
N ASP A 57 -10.76 -1.57 4.62
CA ASP A 57 -11.34 -2.49 3.63
C ASP A 57 -11.10 -2.04 2.19
N PHE A 58 -11.13 -3.04 1.31
CA PHE A 58 -11.29 -2.86 -0.12
C PHE A 58 -12.50 -1.96 -0.41
N PRO A 59 -12.39 -0.98 -1.33
CA PRO A 59 -11.35 -0.85 -2.35
C PRO A 59 -10.16 0.06 -1.96
N HIS A 60 -10.03 0.45 -0.70
CA HIS A 60 -9.06 1.45 -0.26
C HIS A 60 -7.74 0.83 0.17
N SER A 61 -6.93 0.41 -0.80
CA SER A 61 -5.64 -0.24 -0.56
C SER A 61 -4.45 0.64 -0.93
N LEU A 62 -3.47 0.75 -0.03
CA LEU A 62 -2.18 1.37 -0.33
C LEU A 62 -1.41 0.55 -1.38
N GLY A 63 -1.49 -0.79 -1.32
CA GLY A 63 -0.92 -1.69 -2.31
C GLY A 63 -1.53 -1.49 -3.69
N LEU A 64 -2.87 -1.41 -3.80
CA LEU A 64 -3.54 -1.16 -5.10
C LEU A 64 -3.27 0.24 -5.64
N LEU A 65 -3.12 1.26 -4.78
CA LEU A 65 -2.66 2.58 -5.19
C LEU A 65 -1.28 2.46 -5.85
N TYR A 66 -0.33 1.81 -5.18
CA TYR A 66 1.04 1.63 -5.71
C TYR A 66 1.06 0.78 -6.99
N SER A 67 0.23 -0.26 -7.07
CA SER A 67 0.03 -1.09 -8.25
C SER A 67 -0.58 -0.32 -9.41
N ALA A 68 -1.47 0.65 -9.15
CA ALA A 68 -2.02 1.52 -10.18
C ALA A 68 -0.93 2.38 -10.83
N PHE A 69 0.00 2.92 -10.03
CA PHE A 69 1.17 3.62 -10.57
C PHE A 69 2.15 2.68 -11.27
N THR A 70 2.33 1.46 -10.77
CA THR A 70 3.17 0.42 -11.39
C THR A 70 2.66 0.09 -12.79
N TYR A 71 1.36 -0.13 -12.91
CA TYR A 71 0.66 -0.28 -14.19
C TYR A 71 0.85 0.95 -15.07
N TYR A 72 0.68 2.14 -14.49
CA TYR A 72 0.71 3.41 -15.23
C TYR A 72 2.08 3.73 -15.85
N THR A 73 3.16 3.38 -15.16
CA THR A 73 4.53 3.47 -15.69
C THR A 73 4.91 2.29 -16.59
N GLY A 74 3.93 1.46 -16.98
CA GLY A 74 4.08 0.37 -17.94
C GLY A 74 4.83 -0.85 -17.38
N PHE A 75 4.89 -1.01 -16.06
CA PHE A 75 5.39 -2.23 -15.42
C PHE A 75 4.23 -3.21 -15.17
N LYS A 76 4.59 -4.48 -14.95
CA LYS A 76 3.63 -5.55 -14.72
C LYS A 76 3.20 -5.56 -13.25
N VAL A 77 1.89 -5.43 -13.00
CA VAL A 77 1.29 -5.54 -11.66
C VAL A 77 1.60 -6.90 -11.02
N ASN A 78 1.77 -6.93 -9.71
CA ASN A 78 2.16 -8.08 -8.86
C ASN A 78 3.58 -8.63 -9.13
N SER A 79 4.42 -7.87 -9.84
CA SER A 79 5.80 -8.28 -10.17
C SER A 79 6.70 -7.12 -10.62
N GLY A 80 6.22 -5.88 -10.54
CA GLY A 80 6.83 -4.69 -11.12
C GLY A 80 6.93 -3.54 -10.13
N GLU A 81 6.31 -3.68 -8.96
CA GLU A 81 6.26 -2.69 -7.89
C GLU A 81 7.67 -2.36 -7.41
N TYR A 82 8.55 -3.36 -7.28
CA TYR A 82 9.96 -3.13 -6.95
C TYR A 82 10.71 -2.35 -8.05
N LYS A 83 10.29 -2.46 -9.33
CA LYS A 83 10.88 -1.67 -10.43
C LYS A 83 10.44 -0.22 -10.34
N LEU A 84 9.17 0.02 -9.99
CA LEU A 84 8.67 1.36 -9.72
C LEU A 84 9.45 1.99 -8.55
N MET A 85 9.63 1.25 -7.45
CA MET A 85 10.42 1.70 -6.31
C MET A 85 11.87 2.00 -6.71
N GLY A 86 12.49 1.10 -7.49
CA GLY A 86 13.84 1.30 -8.01
C GLY A 86 13.97 2.46 -8.99
N LEU A 87 12.86 2.89 -9.62
CA LEU A 87 12.82 4.05 -10.51
C LEU A 87 12.70 5.37 -9.75
N ALA A 88 12.12 5.36 -8.55
CA ALA A 88 11.85 6.56 -7.75
C ALA A 88 13.08 7.47 -7.52
N PRO A 89 14.30 6.96 -7.22
CA PRO A 89 15.48 7.81 -7.01
C PRO A 89 15.95 8.61 -8.24
N TYR A 90 15.47 8.26 -9.44
CA TYR A 90 15.83 8.96 -10.68
C TYR A 90 14.87 10.11 -11.02
N GLY A 91 13.80 10.28 -10.23
CA GLY A 91 12.78 11.31 -10.44
C GLY A 91 12.90 12.51 -9.52
N GLN A 92 11.98 13.44 -9.71
CA GLN A 92 11.66 14.50 -8.75
C GLN A 92 10.19 14.34 -8.32
N PRO A 93 9.87 14.47 -7.02
CA PRO A 93 8.53 14.22 -6.47
C PRO A 93 7.53 15.36 -6.79
N LYS A 94 7.36 15.69 -8.07
CA LYS A 94 6.57 16.84 -8.54
C LYS A 94 5.06 16.65 -8.45
N TYR A 95 4.58 15.42 -8.31
CA TYR A 95 3.16 15.09 -8.31
C TYR A 95 2.62 14.74 -6.92
N VAL A 96 3.39 14.93 -5.85
CA VAL A 96 2.95 14.64 -4.47
C VAL A 96 1.64 15.37 -4.16
N ASP A 97 1.58 16.68 -4.41
CA ASP A 97 0.38 17.48 -4.18
C ASP A 97 -0.80 17.02 -5.05
N THR A 98 -0.54 16.68 -6.32
CA THR A 98 -1.56 16.12 -7.23
C THR A 98 -2.15 14.83 -6.67
N ILE A 99 -1.31 13.93 -6.15
CA ILE A 99 -1.74 12.65 -5.60
C ILE A 99 -2.58 12.88 -4.33
N LEU A 100 -2.08 13.69 -3.39
CA LEU A 100 -2.77 13.98 -2.12
C LEU A 100 -4.07 14.79 -2.32
N THR A 101 -4.15 15.60 -3.37
CA THR A 101 -5.36 16.40 -3.65
C THR A 101 -6.45 15.56 -4.34
N HIS A 102 -6.08 14.64 -5.22
CA HIS A 102 -7.04 14.00 -6.11
C HIS A 102 -7.28 12.52 -5.85
N LEU A 103 -6.24 11.77 -5.47
CA LEU A 103 -6.26 10.30 -5.48
C LEU A 103 -6.46 9.68 -4.10
N ILE A 104 -5.96 10.32 -3.04
CA ILE A 104 -5.98 9.78 -1.68
C ILE A 104 -6.38 10.88 -0.69
N ASP A 105 -7.46 10.63 0.04
CA ASP A 105 -7.86 11.43 1.20
C ASP A 105 -7.11 10.90 2.44
N LEU A 106 -5.87 11.34 2.62
CA LEU A 106 -4.99 10.95 3.73
C LEU A 106 -5.26 11.81 4.97
N LYS A 107 -5.61 11.18 6.08
CA LYS A 107 -5.84 11.83 7.37
C LYS A 107 -4.55 12.01 8.17
N ASP A 108 -4.61 12.82 9.21
CA ASP A 108 -3.47 13.09 10.10
C ASP A 108 -3.05 11.83 10.88
N ASP A 109 -4.00 10.95 11.19
CA ASP A 109 -3.75 9.65 11.83
C ASP A 109 -3.23 8.58 10.85
N GLY A 110 -3.10 8.91 9.56
CA GLY A 110 -2.63 8.00 8.52
C GLY A 110 -3.72 7.15 7.89
N THR A 111 -4.94 7.11 8.46
CA THR A 111 -6.06 6.45 7.79
C THR A 111 -6.36 7.17 6.48
N PHE A 112 -6.86 6.42 5.49
CA PHE A 112 -7.07 6.99 4.17
C PHE A 112 -8.25 6.36 3.44
N ARG A 113 -8.76 7.11 2.46
CA ARG A 113 -9.65 6.58 1.43
C ARG A 113 -9.17 6.99 0.07
N LEU A 114 -9.24 6.06 -0.88
CA LEU A 114 -8.93 6.35 -2.27
C LEU A 114 -10.14 6.93 -2.99
N ASN A 115 -9.88 7.91 -3.86
CA ASN A 115 -10.89 8.46 -4.74
C ASN A 115 -11.10 7.52 -5.94
N MET A 116 -12.11 6.66 -5.83
CA MET A 116 -12.37 5.58 -6.77
C MET A 116 -12.72 6.05 -8.19
N ASP A 117 -13.06 7.33 -8.37
CA ASP A 117 -13.30 7.92 -9.69
C ASP A 117 -12.11 7.80 -10.65
N TYR A 118 -10.88 7.67 -10.13
CA TYR A 118 -9.65 7.62 -10.91
C TYR A 118 -9.15 6.20 -11.19
N PHE A 119 -9.78 5.19 -10.59
CA PHE A 119 -9.34 3.80 -10.66
C PHE A 119 -10.38 2.92 -11.34
N ASN A 120 -9.91 1.86 -11.98
CA ASN A 120 -10.75 0.90 -12.70
C ASN A 120 -10.64 -0.53 -12.15
N TYR A 121 -9.73 -0.82 -11.21
CA TYR A 121 -9.46 -2.18 -10.74
C TYR A 121 -10.64 -2.86 -10.02
N THR A 122 -11.68 -2.11 -9.67
CA THR A 122 -12.91 -2.67 -9.05
C THR A 122 -13.90 -3.24 -10.06
N VAL A 123 -13.87 -2.79 -11.31
CA VAL A 123 -14.92 -3.07 -12.31
C VAL A 123 -14.40 -3.30 -13.74
N GLY A 124 -13.13 -2.98 -14.00
CA GLY A 124 -12.53 -2.96 -15.33
C GLY A 124 -11.34 -3.91 -15.47
N LEU A 125 -10.78 -3.95 -16.68
CA LEU A 125 -9.60 -4.76 -17.01
C LEU A 125 -8.27 -3.98 -16.88
N THR A 126 -8.34 -2.74 -16.37
CA THR A 126 -7.19 -1.82 -16.20
C THR A 126 -7.15 -1.30 -14.77
N MET A 127 -5.97 -0.83 -14.32
CA MET A 127 -5.85 -0.23 -12.98
C MET A 127 -6.38 1.21 -12.92
N THR A 128 -6.16 2.00 -13.98
CA THR A 128 -6.47 3.43 -14.06
C THR A 128 -7.40 3.75 -15.23
N ASN A 129 -7.86 5.00 -15.31
CA ASN A 129 -8.77 5.50 -16.35
C ASN A 129 -8.38 6.89 -16.88
N LYS A 130 -9.19 7.45 -17.78
CA LYS A 130 -8.94 8.76 -18.43
C LYS A 130 -8.85 9.95 -17.47
N LYS A 131 -9.50 9.89 -16.29
CA LYS A 131 -9.35 10.95 -15.27
C LYS A 131 -7.94 10.90 -14.69
N PHE A 132 -7.40 9.69 -14.48
CA PHE A 132 -6.00 9.49 -14.07
C PHE A 132 -5.04 10.03 -15.14
N ASP A 133 -5.31 9.76 -16.42
CA ASP A 133 -4.50 10.25 -17.55
C ASP A 133 -4.32 11.78 -17.55
N GLN A 134 -5.38 12.50 -17.17
CA GLN A 134 -5.39 13.96 -17.11
C GLN A 134 -4.46 14.49 -16.01
N LEU A 135 -4.32 13.79 -14.88
CA LEU A 135 -3.47 14.21 -13.76
C LEU A 135 -1.98 14.16 -14.11
N PHE A 136 -1.59 13.23 -14.99
CA PHE A 136 -0.19 12.95 -15.29
C PHE A 136 0.16 13.24 -16.75
N ALA A 137 -0.58 14.10 -17.43
CA ALA A 137 -0.26 14.60 -18.77
C ALA A 137 -0.10 13.53 -19.88
N GLY A 138 -0.93 12.49 -19.89
CA GLY A 138 -0.96 11.51 -20.99
C GLY A 138 -1.53 10.15 -20.60
N PRO A 139 -1.53 9.15 -21.49
CA PRO A 139 -1.92 7.78 -21.15
C PRO A 139 -0.84 7.03 -20.35
N PRO A 140 -1.14 5.81 -19.86
CA PRO A 140 -0.12 4.90 -19.32
C PRO A 140 1.00 4.64 -20.33
N ARG A 141 2.23 4.45 -19.84
CA ARG A 141 3.36 4.08 -20.69
C ARG A 141 3.15 2.66 -21.25
N GLN A 142 3.33 2.48 -22.56
CA GLN A 142 3.31 1.13 -23.16
C GLN A 142 4.50 0.30 -22.65
N PRO A 143 4.34 -0.96 -22.21
CA PRO A 143 5.44 -1.79 -21.72
C PRO A 143 6.64 -1.88 -22.68
N GLU A 144 7.84 -2.08 -22.13
CA GLU A 144 9.09 -2.24 -22.90
C GLU A 144 9.45 -1.07 -23.86
N THR A 145 8.91 0.12 -23.60
CA THR A 145 9.29 1.37 -24.27
C THR A 145 10.20 2.22 -23.39
N LYS A 146 10.89 3.18 -23.99
CA LYS A 146 11.85 4.05 -23.29
C LYS A 146 11.17 4.77 -22.11
N LEU A 147 11.77 4.65 -20.92
CA LEU A 147 11.39 5.45 -19.76
C LEU A 147 11.76 6.92 -19.98
N THR A 148 10.87 7.81 -19.58
CA THR A 148 11.11 9.27 -19.63
C THR A 148 11.14 9.86 -18.23
N GLN A 149 11.52 11.14 -18.13
CA GLN A 149 11.49 11.85 -16.86
C GLN A 149 10.09 11.87 -16.24
N ARG A 150 9.04 11.80 -17.05
CA ARG A 150 7.64 11.73 -16.57
C ARG A 150 7.43 10.52 -15.68
N GLU A 151 7.83 9.32 -16.12
CA GLU A 151 7.65 8.10 -15.33
C GLU A 151 8.53 8.09 -14.09
N MET A 152 9.74 8.68 -14.17
CA MET A 152 10.61 8.84 -13.01
C MET A 152 10.00 9.79 -11.98
N ASP A 153 9.49 10.94 -12.39
CA ASP A 153 8.86 11.92 -11.51
C ASP A 153 7.57 11.36 -10.87
N ILE A 154 6.80 10.56 -11.63
CA ILE A 154 5.64 9.82 -11.10
C ILE A 154 6.09 8.83 -10.04
N ALA A 155 7.11 8.01 -10.32
CA ALA A 155 7.64 7.02 -9.38
C ALA A 155 8.15 7.67 -8.08
N ALA A 156 8.91 8.76 -8.20
CA ALA A 156 9.38 9.54 -7.05
C ALA A 156 8.22 10.08 -6.20
N SER A 157 7.16 10.58 -6.85
CA SER A 157 6.03 11.19 -6.16
C SER A 157 5.19 10.17 -5.40
N ILE A 158 4.87 9.02 -6.01
CA ILE A 158 4.10 7.98 -5.31
C ILE A 158 4.89 7.35 -4.18
N GLN A 159 6.21 7.17 -4.33
CA GLN A 159 7.07 6.68 -3.25
C GLN A 159 6.98 7.58 -2.01
N VAL A 160 7.08 8.90 -2.18
CA VAL A 160 6.95 9.88 -1.09
C VAL A 160 5.58 9.79 -0.41
N VAL A 161 4.50 9.69 -1.19
CA VAL A 161 3.14 9.57 -0.62
C VAL A 161 2.99 8.26 0.14
N THR A 162 3.45 7.14 -0.40
CA THR A 162 3.40 5.83 0.27
C THR A 162 4.17 5.86 1.59
N GLU A 163 5.39 6.42 1.61
CA GLU A 163 6.19 6.57 2.83
C GLU A 163 5.47 7.43 3.88
N GLU A 164 4.86 8.54 3.48
CA GLU A 164 4.11 9.41 4.40
C GLU A 164 2.90 8.68 5.02
N VAL A 165 2.14 7.91 4.23
CA VAL A 165 1.03 7.10 4.74
C VAL A 165 1.54 6.10 5.78
N VAL A 166 2.58 5.33 5.45
CA VAL A 166 3.14 4.30 6.36
C VAL A 166 3.69 4.94 7.63
N LEU A 167 4.37 6.09 7.53
CA LEU A 167 4.90 6.80 8.69
C LEU A 167 3.79 7.32 9.61
N ARG A 168 2.70 7.88 9.07
CA ARG A 168 1.55 8.32 9.89
C ARG A 168 0.86 7.15 10.58
N LEU A 169 0.56 6.08 9.83
CA LEU A 169 -0.03 4.87 10.39
C LEU A 169 0.85 4.31 11.51
N SER A 170 2.16 4.20 11.29
CA SER A 170 3.10 3.69 12.29
C SER A 170 3.11 4.54 13.57
N ARG A 171 3.07 5.87 13.45
CA ARG A 171 2.99 6.80 14.60
C ARG A 171 1.66 6.66 15.35
N THR A 172 0.56 6.55 14.64
CA THR A 172 -0.78 6.36 15.23
C THR A 172 -0.86 5.05 15.98
N VAL A 173 -0.43 3.95 15.35
CA VAL A 173 -0.44 2.61 15.96
C VAL A 173 0.43 2.56 17.22
N GLN A 174 1.62 3.16 17.16
CA GLN A 174 2.50 3.29 18.33
C GLN A 174 1.79 4.00 19.50
N LYS A 175 1.09 5.10 19.21
CA LYS A 175 0.36 5.90 20.20
C LYS A 175 -0.86 5.18 20.76
N GLU A 176 -1.64 4.52 19.90
CA GLU A 176 -2.87 3.81 20.27
C GLU A 176 -2.59 2.59 21.14
N LEU A 177 -1.58 1.80 20.79
CA LEU A 177 -1.26 0.55 21.48
C LEU A 177 -0.23 0.73 22.60
N ASN A 178 0.43 1.88 22.65
CA ASN A 178 1.48 2.21 23.61
C ASN A 178 2.55 1.10 23.65
N VAL A 179 3.17 0.85 22.50
CA VAL A 179 4.20 -0.18 22.28
C VAL A 179 5.44 0.44 21.65
N ASP A 180 6.62 -0.10 21.96
CA ASP A 180 7.89 0.41 21.44
C ASP A 180 8.34 -0.25 20.13
N TYR A 181 7.73 -1.39 19.78
CA TYR A 181 8.12 -2.23 18.66
C TYR A 181 7.01 -2.36 17.63
N LEU A 182 7.40 -2.31 16.36
CA LEU A 182 6.51 -2.48 15.20
C LEU A 182 7.05 -3.61 14.33
N CYS A 183 6.23 -4.63 14.10
CA CYS A 183 6.42 -5.62 13.05
C CYS A 183 5.60 -5.21 11.82
N MET A 184 6.12 -5.48 10.62
CA MET A 184 5.41 -5.19 9.38
C MET A 184 5.37 -6.41 8.48
N ALA A 185 4.25 -6.58 7.77
CA ALA A 185 4.07 -7.61 6.76
C ALA A 185 3.07 -7.13 5.68
N GLY A 186 2.76 -8.02 4.74
CA GLY A 186 1.99 -7.68 3.53
C GLY A 186 2.91 -7.19 2.40
N GLY A 187 2.40 -7.26 1.16
CA GLY A 187 3.17 -7.10 -0.09
C GLY A 187 2.94 -5.79 -0.82
#